data_AF-A0A497Q3N6-F1
#
_entry.id   AF-A0A497Q3N6-F1
#
_cell.length_a   1.000
_cell.length_b   1.000
_cell.length_c   1.000
_cell.angle_alpha   90.00
_cell.angle_beta   90.00
_cell.angle_gamma   90.00
#
_symmetry.space_group_name_H-M   'P 1'
#
loop_
_entity.id
_entity.type
_entity.pdbx_description
1 polymer ?
#
loop_
_entity_poly.entity_id
_entity_poly.type
_entity_poly.pdbx_seq_one_letter_code
_entity_poly.pdbx_strand_id
1 'polypeptide(L)'
;DYYSEGLKRGGAIYGLYDLTIPNNARFTAKIGFLSGAHNTDGVIFEVFWYIQNPPTRFLLLKTRKEYDGRLKDISIDLSRFSGQHGKLCIKVLADRSSGQDWAVWVNPQITQ
;
A
#
# COMPACT_ATOMS: atom_id res chain seq x y z
N ASP A 1 10.84 -15.15 -8.18
CA ASP A 1 10.71 -14.19 -7.07
C ASP A 1 10.56 -12.76 -7.57
N TYR A 2 9.46 -12.10 -7.23
CA TYR A 2 9.08 -10.75 -7.72
C TYR A 2 9.73 -9.59 -6.93
N TYR A 3 10.79 -9.86 -6.17
CA TYR A 3 11.43 -8.90 -5.29
C TYR A 3 12.86 -8.68 -5.75
N SER A 4 13.01 -7.76 -6.71
CA SER A 4 14.30 -7.23 -7.11
C SER A 4 14.99 -6.55 -5.93
N GLU A 5 16.29 -6.79 -5.89
CA GLU A 5 17.31 -6.45 -4.91
C GLU A 5 17.35 -4.99 -4.46
N GLY A 6 17.97 -4.78 -3.29
CA GLY A 6 18.65 -3.52 -2.99
C GLY A 6 17.98 -2.61 -1.96
N LEU A 7 17.72 -3.13 -0.76
CA LEU A 7 17.82 -2.44 0.54
C LEU A 7 17.29 -3.41 1.59
N LYS A 8 18.12 -3.83 2.55
CA LYS A 8 17.65 -4.50 3.78
C LYS A 8 16.79 -3.47 4.55
N ARG A 9 15.53 -3.37 4.18
CA ARG A 9 14.51 -2.60 4.89
C ARG A 9 14.06 -3.41 6.11
N GLY A 10 13.81 -2.75 7.23
CA GLY A 10 13.61 -3.37 8.57
C GLY A 10 12.46 -4.37 8.72
N GLY A 11 11.80 -4.76 7.63
CA GLY A 11 10.63 -5.64 7.58
C GLY A 11 9.65 -5.23 6.47
N ALA A 12 8.73 -6.12 6.13
CA ALA A 12 7.64 -5.85 5.20
C ALA A 12 6.38 -6.61 5.61
N ILE A 13 5.22 -5.94 5.53
CA ILE A 13 3.90 -6.57 5.64
C ILE A 13 3.11 -6.20 4.39
N TYR A 14 2.41 -7.16 3.80
CA TYR A 14 1.51 -6.90 2.68
C TYR A 14 0.25 -7.74 2.75
N GLY A 15 -0.83 -7.19 2.22
CA GLY A 15 -2.07 -7.90 1.90
C GLY A 15 -2.22 -7.99 0.38
N LEU A 16 -2.64 -9.16 -0.11
CA LEU A 16 -2.87 -9.42 -1.53
C LEU A 16 -4.31 -9.86 -1.74
N TYR A 17 -5.05 -9.13 -2.55
CA TYR A 17 -6.49 -9.32 -2.77
C TYR A 17 -6.75 -9.64 -4.24
N ASP A 18 -7.31 -10.82 -4.50
CA ASP A 18 -7.69 -11.26 -5.85
C ASP A 18 -9.10 -10.75 -6.16
N LEU A 19 -9.24 -9.90 -7.19
CA LEU A 19 -10.50 -9.21 -7.47
C LEU A 19 -10.62 -8.74 -8.92
N THR A 20 -11.84 -8.40 -9.31
CA THR A 20 -12.12 -7.65 -10.53
C THR A 20 -12.39 -6.19 -10.16
N ILE A 21 -11.73 -5.25 -10.84
CA ILE A 21 -11.90 -3.82 -10.58
C ILE A 21 -13.26 -3.37 -11.11
N PRO A 22 -14.15 -2.79 -10.27
CA PRO A 22 -15.42 -2.24 -10.74
C PRO A 22 -15.21 -1.07 -11.70
N ASN A 23 -16.23 -0.78 -12.52
CA ASN A 23 -16.21 0.41 -13.37
C ASN A 23 -16.14 1.69 -12.53
N ASN A 24 -15.35 2.66 -13.00
CA ASN A 24 -15.13 3.97 -12.35
C ASN A 24 -14.61 3.88 -10.91
N ALA A 25 -13.91 2.80 -10.58
CA ALA A 25 -13.47 2.56 -9.22
C ALA A 25 -12.30 3.46 -8.77
N ARG A 26 -12.26 3.72 -7.46
CA ARG A 26 -11.12 4.27 -6.74
C ARG A 26 -10.75 3.40 -5.56
N PHE A 27 -9.46 3.28 -5.26
CA PHE A 27 -9.02 2.76 -3.97
C PHE A 27 -8.81 3.92 -3.00
N THR A 28 -9.47 3.87 -1.85
CA THR A 28 -9.39 4.89 -0.81
C THR A 28 -9.01 4.27 0.52
N ALA A 29 -8.22 5.00 1.32
CA ALA A 29 -7.88 4.65 2.69
C ALA A 29 -7.34 5.89 3.42
N LYS A 30 -7.23 5.81 4.74
CA LYS A 30 -6.29 6.66 5.49
C LYS A 30 -5.07 5.83 5.89
N ILE A 31 -3.89 6.40 5.78
CA ILE A 31 -2.63 5.78 6.16
C ILE A 31 -1.93 6.56 7.27
N GLY A 32 -1.24 5.87 8.15
CA GLY A 32 -0.44 6.49 9.20
C GLY A 32 -0.02 5.49 10.23
N PHE A 33 -0.05 5.89 11.50
CA PHE A 33 0.43 5.09 12.61
C PHE A 33 -0.62 5.08 13.74
N LEU A 34 -0.62 4.02 14.55
CA LEU A 34 -1.28 4.05 15.85
C LEU A 34 -0.67 5.13 16.74
N SER A 35 -1.49 5.71 17.62
CA SER A 35 -1.02 6.68 18.60
C SER A 35 0.09 6.09 19.47
N GLY A 36 1.14 6.87 19.70
CA GLY A 36 2.28 6.50 20.55
C GLY A 36 3.47 5.87 19.82
N ALA A 37 3.44 5.76 18.49
CA ALA A 37 4.56 5.26 17.68
C ALA A 37 5.73 6.26 17.57
N HIS A 38 6.16 6.86 18.69
CA HIS A 38 7.16 7.93 18.72
C HIS A 38 8.57 7.48 18.34
N ASN A 39 8.87 6.18 18.42
CA ASN A 39 10.20 5.62 18.12
C ASN A 39 10.31 5.01 16.72
N THR A 40 9.29 5.17 15.86
CA THR A 40 9.41 4.78 14.44
C THR A 40 10.46 5.65 13.75
N ASP A 41 11.26 5.06 12.87
CA ASP A 41 12.08 5.82 11.92
C ASP A 41 11.36 6.06 10.59
N GLY A 42 10.06 5.76 10.53
CA GLY A 42 9.18 5.96 9.39
C GLY A 42 8.92 4.68 8.61
N VAL A 43 7.85 4.70 7.80
CA VAL A 43 7.50 3.59 6.91
C VAL A 43 7.21 4.08 5.51
N ILE A 44 7.23 3.17 4.54
CA ILE A 44 6.84 3.42 3.17
C ILE A 44 5.59 2.59 2.86
N PHE A 45 4.49 3.29 2.56
CA PHE A 45 3.26 2.69 2.05
C PHE A 45 3.36 2.54 0.54
N GLU A 46 3.10 1.34 0.03
CA GLU A 46 3.03 1.05 -1.40
C GLU A 46 1.69 0.39 -1.75
N VAL A 47 1.14 0.74 -2.91
CA VAL A 47 -0.02 0.06 -3.50
C VAL A 47 0.35 -0.39 -4.91
N PHE A 48 0.09 -1.65 -5.23
CA PHE A 48 0.34 -2.23 -6.55
C PHE A 48 -0.91 -2.91 -7.11
N TRP A 49 -1.00 -2.93 -8.44
CA TRP A 49 -1.92 -3.78 -9.19
C TRP A 49 -1.14 -4.80 -10.03
N TYR A 50 -1.53 -6.07 -9.95
CA TYR A 50 -0.91 -7.17 -10.68
C TYR A 50 -1.90 -7.79 -11.66
N ILE A 51 -1.48 -7.96 -12.91
CA ILE A 51 -2.21 -8.69 -13.95
C ILE A 51 -1.39 -9.93 -14.32
N GLN A 52 -2.03 -11.07 -14.60
CA GLN A 52 -1.33 -12.32 -14.88
C GLN A 52 -1.01 -12.57 -16.35
N ASN A 53 -1.74 -11.98 -17.30
CA ASN A 53 -1.60 -12.30 -18.73
C ASN A 53 -1.61 -11.03 -19.61
N PRO A 54 -0.44 -10.52 -20.03
CA PRO A 54 0.90 -10.92 -19.57
C PRO A 54 1.16 -10.50 -18.11
N PRO A 55 2.07 -11.19 -17.38
CA PRO A 55 2.40 -10.81 -16.02
C PRO A 55 2.94 -9.38 -15.94
N THR A 56 2.15 -8.47 -15.37
CA THR A 56 2.46 -7.04 -15.32
C THR A 56 2.20 -6.50 -13.91
N ARG A 57 3.13 -5.68 -13.40
CA ARG A 57 3.01 -5.01 -12.09
C ARG A 57 2.98 -3.50 -12.27
N PHE A 58 1.91 -2.87 -11.78
CA PHE A 58 1.76 -1.42 -11.77
C PHE A 58 1.95 -0.89 -10.35
N LEU A 59 2.93 0.00 -10.14
CA LEU A 59 3.00 0.80 -8.91
C LEU A 59 1.96 1.92 -9.00
N LEU A 60 1.00 1.91 -8.08
CA LEU A 60 -0.10 2.90 -8.05
C LEU A 60 0.17 4.03 -7.06
N LEU A 61 0.82 3.70 -5.94
CA LEU A 61 1.20 4.66 -4.91
C LEU A 61 2.50 4.20 -4.25
N LYS A 62 3.39 5.16 -3.97
CA LYS A 62 4.52 5.01 -3.06
C LYS A 62 4.67 6.28 -2.25
N THR A 63 4.51 6.20 -0.93
CA THR A 63 4.61 7.37 -0.07
C THR A 63 5.25 7.00 1.26
N ARG A 64 6.26 7.76 1.65
CA ARG A 64 6.86 7.66 2.99
C ARG A 64 5.99 8.43 3.99
N LYS A 65 5.85 7.89 5.20
CA LYS A 65 5.18 8.55 6.31
C LYS A 65 5.99 8.40 7.59
N GLU A 66 6.09 9.48 8.34
CA GLU A 66 6.63 9.53 9.70
C GLU A 66 5.48 9.65 10.70
N TYR A 67 5.77 9.39 11.98
CA TYR A 67 4.83 9.64 13.05
C TYR A 67 4.68 11.15 13.31
N ASP A 68 3.56 11.70 12.88
CA ASP A 68 3.18 13.12 13.05
C ASP A 68 1.86 13.27 13.83
N GLY A 69 1.35 12.17 14.42
CA GLY A 69 0.07 12.12 15.10
C GLY A 69 -1.15 12.27 14.19
N ARG A 70 -0.99 12.25 12.85
CA ARG A 70 -2.06 12.46 11.87
C ARG A 70 -2.13 11.30 10.88
N LEU A 71 -3.35 10.99 10.44
CA LEU A 71 -3.58 10.13 9.30
C LEU A 71 -3.55 10.95 8.01
N LYS A 72 -3.08 10.33 6.92
CA LYS A 72 -3.08 10.91 5.57
C LYS A 72 -4.12 10.18 4.71
N ASP A 73 -5.04 10.94 4.12
CA ASP A 73 -5.97 10.42 3.13
C ASP A 73 -5.23 10.05 1.83
N ILE A 74 -5.60 8.91 1.25
CA ILE A 74 -5.18 8.51 -0.08
C ILE A 74 -6.41 8.15 -0.93
N SER A 75 -6.34 8.49 -2.22
CA SER A 75 -7.35 8.17 -3.21
C SER A 75 -6.63 7.90 -4.53
N ILE A 76 -6.71 6.67 -5.01
CA ILE A 76 -6.05 6.19 -6.22
C ILE A 76 -7.13 5.90 -7.26
N ASP A 77 -7.02 6.52 -8.43
CA ASP A 77 -7.90 6.21 -9.55
C ASP A 77 -7.56 4.83 -10.15
N LEU A 78 -8.57 3.97 -10.23
CA LEU A 78 -8.48 2.63 -10.80
C LEU A 78 -9.25 2.52 -12.13
N SER A 79 -9.82 3.61 -12.64
CA SER A 79 -10.63 3.65 -13.86
C SER A 79 -9.97 2.93 -15.06
N ARG A 80 -8.65 3.09 -15.22
CA ARG A 80 -7.86 2.43 -16.29
C ARG A 80 -7.84 0.90 -16.22
N PHE A 81 -8.26 0.33 -15.10
CA PHE A 81 -8.32 -1.11 -14.87
C PHE A 81 -9.75 -1.65 -14.81
N SER A 82 -10.76 -0.84 -15.11
CA SER A 82 -12.17 -1.23 -15.06
C SER A 82 -12.43 -2.57 -15.78
N GLY A 83 -13.11 -3.49 -15.10
CA GLY A 83 -13.44 -4.82 -15.60
C GLY A 83 -12.26 -5.81 -15.64
N GLN A 84 -11.04 -5.37 -15.31
CA GLN A 84 -9.87 -6.25 -15.30
C GLN A 84 -9.80 -7.06 -14.01
N HIS A 85 -9.54 -8.36 -14.15
CA HIS A 85 -9.23 -9.26 -13.05
C HIS A 85 -7.73 -9.26 -12.76
N GLY A 86 -7.37 -9.23 -11.49
CA GLY A 86 -5.98 -9.20 -11.05
C GLY A 86 -5.87 -9.15 -9.54
N LYS A 87 -4.69 -8.77 -9.05
CA LYS A 87 -4.44 -8.69 -7.61
C LYS A 87 -4.08 -7.28 -7.18
N LEU A 88 -4.83 -6.74 -6.21
CA LEU A 88 -4.47 -5.52 -5.52
C LEU A 88 -3.56 -5.89 -4.35
N CYS A 89 -2.39 -5.26 -4.26
CA CYS A 89 -1.47 -5.43 -3.15
C CYS A 89 -1.33 -4.11 -2.41
N ILE A 90 -1.57 -4.12 -1.10
CA ILE A 90 -1.23 -3.02 -0.20
C ILE A 90 -0.07 -3.46 0.67
N LYS A 91 0.92 -2.60 0.83
CA LYS A 91 2.19 -2.97 1.45
C LYS A 91 2.71 -1.85 2.35
N VAL A 92 3.25 -2.24 3.48
CA VAL A 92 4.07 -1.40 4.35
C VAL A 92 5.48 -1.96 4.36
N LEU A 93 6.45 -1.09 4.09
CA LEU A 93 7.86 -1.36 4.26
C LEU A 93 8.36 -0.54 5.44
N ALA A 94 9.01 -1.21 6.38
CA ALA A 94 9.83 -0.53 7.37
C ALA A 94 10.94 0.26 6.67
N ASP A 95 11.43 1.34 7.28
CA ASP A 95 12.59 2.06 6.78
C ASP A 95 13.88 1.31 7.20
N ARG A 96 14.71 1.89 8.07
CA ARG A 96 15.94 1.22 8.53
C ARG A 96 15.64 0.19 9.62
N SER A 97 14.63 0.42 10.45
CA SER A 97 14.20 -0.47 11.53
C SER A 97 12.69 -0.72 11.48
N SER A 98 12.20 -1.77 12.14
CA SER A 98 10.75 -1.99 12.36
C SER A 98 10.29 -1.59 13.76
N GLY A 99 11.14 -0.91 14.53
CA GLY A 99 10.85 -0.51 15.90
C GLY A 99 9.68 0.47 15.94
N GLN A 100 8.58 0.08 16.58
CA GLN A 100 7.34 0.88 16.64
C GLN A 100 6.77 1.31 15.28
N ASP A 101 7.02 0.54 14.23
CA ASP A 101 6.35 0.70 12.93
C ASP A 101 4.90 0.19 12.99
N TRP A 102 4.11 0.78 13.89
CA TRP A 102 2.70 0.48 14.11
C TRP A 102 1.85 1.15 13.03
N ALA A 103 2.23 0.90 11.78
CA ALA A 103 1.58 1.42 10.59
C ALA A 103 0.16 0.87 10.46
N VAL A 104 -0.77 1.72 10.03
CA VAL A 104 -2.18 1.36 9.87
C VAL A 104 -2.73 1.80 8.53
N TRP A 105 -3.61 0.95 8.00
CA TRP A 105 -4.58 1.28 6.96
C TRP A 105 -5.94 1.39 7.63
N VAL A 106 -6.54 2.58 7.61
CA VAL A 106 -7.88 2.81 8.18
C VAL A 106 -8.89 2.87 7.04
N ASN A 107 -9.89 1.98 7.13
CA ASN A 107 -10.96 1.81 6.16
C ASN A 107 -10.47 1.68 4.70
N PRO A 108 -9.55 0.75 4.38
CA PRO A 108 -9.14 0.51 3.01
C PRO A 108 -10.28 -0.11 2.22
N GLN A 109 -10.71 0.54 1.15
CA GLN A 109 -11.86 0.11 0.36
C GLN A 109 -11.73 0.51 -1.11
N ILE A 110 -12.41 -0.25 -1.98
CA ILE A 110 -12.65 0.13 -3.36
C ILE A 110 -14.06 0.75 -3.42
N THR A 111 -14.15 1.99 -3.90
CA THR A 111 -15.41 2.73 -4.05
C THR A 111 -15.69 3.00 -5.52
N GLN A 112 -16.96 3.20 -5.88
CA GLN A 112 -17.40 3.68 -7.21
C GLN A 112 -17.94 5.11 -7.10
#